data_AF-A0A812C8Y1-F1
#
_entry.id   AF-A0A812C8Y1-F1
#
_cell.length_a   1.000
_cell.length_b   1.000
_cell.length_c   1.000
_cell.angle_alpha   90.00
_cell.angle_beta   90.00
_cell.angle_gamma   90.00
#
_symmetry.space_group_name_H-M   'P 1'
#
loop_
_entity.id
_entity.type
_entity.pdbx_description
1 polymer ?
#
loop_
_entity_poly.entity_id
_entity_poly.type
_entity_poly.pdbx_seq_one_letter_code
_entity_poly.pdbx_strand_id
1 'polypeptide(L)'
;MPRKIGIIGYGKLGKFLVNHILQQFDLELSFVWCPNPKVLIGYIDSRFILKDLSQFRTRNSDLIIDLSLPEVAKNYGALFLQEADYMSLKIIIKKQPSHLSVTGDLKKKNDQVKKEATILFNGNVRSLYPLAPLHIRPMIVTALAAHTLGFDNVEAEIISDPK
;
A
#
# COMPACT_ATOMS: atom_id res chain seq x y z
N MET A 1 6.89 18.99 -19.17
CA MET A 1 6.38 17.67 -19.64
C MET A 1 5.59 17.06 -18.50
N PRO A 2 4.49 16.32 -18.76
CA PRO A 2 3.76 15.63 -17.69
C PRO A 2 4.67 14.61 -17.01
N ARG A 3 4.53 14.44 -15.71
CA ARG A 3 5.33 13.52 -14.91
C ARG A 3 4.83 12.09 -15.09
N LYS A 4 5.72 11.16 -15.45
CA LYS A 4 5.40 9.75 -15.73
C LYS A 4 5.36 8.92 -14.46
N ILE A 5 4.22 8.31 -14.18
CA ILE A 5 3.94 7.61 -12.92
C ILE A 5 3.74 6.12 -13.17
N GLY A 6 4.60 5.30 -12.55
CA GLY A 6 4.46 3.85 -12.49
C GLY A 6 3.72 3.42 -11.23
N ILE A 7 2.73 2.53 -11.36
CA ILE A 7 1.96 2.01 -10.23
C ILE A 7 2.26 0.52 -10.02
N ILE A 8 2.63 0.15 -8.79
CA ILE A 8 2.81 -1.24 -8.36
C ILE A 8 1.72 -1.54 -7.32
N GLY A 9 0.86 -2.50 -7.64
CA GLY A 9 -0.32 -2.86 -6.86
C GLY A 9 -1.59 -2.23 -7.43
N TYR A 10 -2.59 -3.07 -7.74
CA TYR A 10 -3.88 -2.64 -8.30
C TYR A 10 -5.07 -3.02 -7.42
N GLY A 11 -4.87 -2.86 -6.11
CA GLY A 11 -5.95 -2.88 -5.11
C GLY A 11 -6.82 -1.62 -5.20
N LYS A 12 -7.65 -1.38 -4.18
CA LYS A 12 -8.54 -0.21 -4.13
C LYS A 12 -7.80 1.12 -4.30
N LEU A 13 -6.69 1.29 -3.59
CA LEU A 13 -5.84 2.48 -3.69
C LEU A 13 -5.15 2.61 -5.06
N GLY A 14 -4.63 1.51 -5.60
CA GLY A 14 -4.02 1.51 -6.94
C GLY A 14 -5.02 1.90 -8.03
N LYS A 15 -6.25 1.36 -7.98
CA LYS A 15 -7.35 1.76 -8.87
C LYS A 15 -7.66 3.24 -8.75
N PHE A 16 -7.75 3.75 -7.53
CA PHE A 16 -8.01 5.17 -7.29
C PHE A 16 -6.91 6.05 -7.88
N LEU A 17 -5.63 5.76 -7.60
CA LEU A 17 -4.52 6.55 -8.12
C LEU A 17 -4.46 6.50 -9.65
N VAL A 18 -4.63 5.33 -10.26
CA VAL A 18 -4.64 5.21 -11.72
C VAL A 18 -5.76 6.04 -12.34
N ASN A 19 -6.99 5.95 -11.81
CA ASN A 19 -8.10 6.77 -12.30
C ASN A 19 -7.83 8.27 -12.14
N HIS A 20 -7.22 8.67 -11.03
CA HIS A 20 -6.88 10.07 -10.79
C HIS A 20 -5.79 10.57 -11.75
N ILE A 21 -4.70 9.80 -11.92
CA ILE A 21 -3.60 10.10 -12.86
C ILE A 21 -4.13 10.30 -14.27
N LEU A 22 -5.02 9.40 -14.73
CA LEU A 22 -5.61 9.48 -16.08
C LEU A 22 -6.48 10.72 -16.31
N GLN A 23 -6.89 11.42 -15.25
CA GLN A 23 -7.71 12.63 -15.31
C GLN A 23 -6.90 13.92 -15.15
N GLN A 24 -5.61 13.84 -14.81
CA GLN A 24 -4.74 15.01 -14.66
C GLN A 24 -3.98 15.31 -15.96
N PHE A 25 -3.81 16.59 -16.29
CA PHE A 25 -3.10 17.01 -17.51
C PHE A 25 -1.58 17.05 -17.33
N ASP A 26 -1.11 17.12 -16.09
CA ASP A 26 0.30 17.23 -15.71
C ASP A 26 0.91 15.88 -15.28
N LEU A 27 0.13 14.80 -15.31
CA LEU A 27 0.56 13.44 -15.01
C LEU A 27 0.33 12.52 -16.21
N GLU A 28 1.20 11.51 -16.36
CA GLU A 28 1.09 10.47 -17.37
C GLU A 28 1.24 9.11 -16.71
N LEU A 29 0.32 8.17 -16.95
CA LEU A 29 0.48 6.80 -16.47
C LEU A 29 1.52 6.09 -17.33
N SER A 30 2.60 5.57 -16.74
CA SER A 30 3.65 4.84 -17.49
C SER A 30 3.40 3.33 -17.49
N PHE A 31 3.03 2.78 -16.33
CA PHE A 31 2.66 1.38 -16.18
C PHE A 31 1.82 1.10 -14.94
N VAL A 32 1.14 -0.04 -14.95
CA VAL A 32 0.50 -0.68 -13.81
C VAL A 32 0.98 -2.12 -13.74
N TRP A 33 1.48 -2.53 -12.58
CA TRP A 33 1.86 -3.92 -12.31
C TRP A 33 1.09 -4.47 -11.11
N CYS A 34 0.71 -5.74 -11.18
CA CYS A 34 0.27 -6.51 -10.02
C CYS A 34 0.57 -8.00 -10.26
N PRO A 35 0.69 -8.83 -9.20
CA PRO A 35 1.05 -10.24 -9.34
C PRO A 35 0.12 -11.04 -10.27
N ASN A 36 -1.16 -10.70 -10.33
CA ASN A 36 -2.14 -11.31 -11.23
C ASN A 36 -2.60 -10.32 -12.31
N PRO A 37 -1.92 -10.23 -13.48
CA PRO A 37 -2.24 -9.23 -14.50
C PRO A 37 -3.63 -9.39 -15.12
N LYS A 38 -4.29 -10.54 -14.94
CA LYS A 38 -5.67 -10.75 -15.44
C LYS A 38 -6.66 -9.76 -14.83
N VAL A 39 -6.41 -9.27 -13.62
CA VAL A 39 -7.30 -8.29 -12.94
C VAL A 39 -7.26 -6.90 -13.59
N LEU A 40 -6.27 -6.64 -14.46
CA LEU A 40 -6.10 -5.38 -15.17
C LEU A 40 -6.84 -5.37 -16.52
N ILE A 41 -7.10 -6.57 -17.08
CA ILE A 41 -7.72 -6.73 -18.40
C ILE A 41 -9.14 -6.15 -18.36
N GLY A 42 -9.45 -5.29 -19.32
CA GLY A 42 -10.75 -4.61 -19.43
C GLY A 42 -10.89 -3.35 -18.57
N TYR A 43 -9.95 -3.08 -17.67
CA TYR A 43 -9.94 -1.86 -16.84
C TYR A 43 -8.80 -0.90 -17.21
N ILE A 44 -7.65 -1.43 -17.64
CA ILE A 44 -6.46 -0.67 -18.00
C ILE A 44 -6.13 -0.93 -19.48
N ASP A 45 -5.77 0.12 -20.23
CA ASP A 45 -5.24 -0.03 -21.58
C ASP A 45 -4.00 -0.95 -21.54
N SER A 46 -4.00 -1.97 -22.40
CA SER A 46 -2.95 -2.97 -22.49
C SER A 46 -1.53 -2.41 -22.57
N ARG A 47 -1.36 -1.19 -23.11
CA ARG A 47 -0.07 -0.51 -23.20
C ARG A 47 0.51 -0.16 -21.83
N PHE A 48 -0.34 0.13 -20.84
CA PHE A 48 0.10 0.42 -19.47
C PHE A 48 0.27 -0.85 -18.63
N ILE A 49 -0.20 -2.02 -19.07
CA ILE A 49 -0.06 -3.25 -18.31
C ILE A 49 1.39 -3.75 -18.39
N LEU A 50 2.10 -3.74 -17.26
CA LEU A 50 3.41 -4.38 -17.12
C LEU A 50 3.19 -5.83 -16.69
N LYS A 51 3.59 -6.79 -17.54
CA LYS A 51 3.41 -8.23 -17.26
C LYS A 51 4.50 -8.79 -16.35
N ASP A 52 5.72 -8.29 -16.50
CA ASP A 52 6.88 -8.71 -15.74
C ASP A 52 7.49 -7.47 -15.07
N LEU A 53 7.55 -7.49 -13.73
CA LEU A 53 8.08 -6.38 -12.96
C LEU A 53 9.55 -6.13 -13.25
N SER A 54 10.33 -7.14 -13.64
CA SER A 54 11.75 -6.99 -14.00
C SER A 54 11.96 -6.00 -15.17
N GLN A 55 10.92 -5.82 -15.99
CA GLN A 55 10.93 -4.96 -17.17
C GLN A 55 10.49 -3.52 -16.87
N PHE A 56 10.33 -3.12 -15.60
CA PHE A 56 9.83 -1.79 -15.23
C PHE A 56 10.67 -0.64 -15.85
N ARG A 57 11.99 -0.84 -16.03
CA ARG A 57 12.91 0.11 -16.66
C ARG A 57 12.49 0.54 -18.05
N THR A 58 11.89 -0.36 -18.82
CA THR A 58 11.41 -0.09 -20.18
C THR A 58 10.31 0.98 -20.22
N ARG A 59 9.71 1.29 -19.06
CA ARG A 59 8.60 2.23 -18.94
C ARG A 59 9.02 3.65 -18.65
N ASN A 60 10.30 3.90 -18.33
CA ASN A 60 10.89 5.23 -18.12
C ASN A 60 9.99 6.13 -17.25
N SER A 61 9.71 5.68 -16.02
CA SER A 61 8.87 6.42 -15.08
C SER A 61 9.70 7.45 -14.34
N ASP A 62 9.15 8.64 -14.09
CA ASP A 62 9.78 9.66 -13.24
C ASP A 62 9.54 9.37 -11.75
N LEU A 63 8.40 8.74 -11.44
CA LEU A 63 8.02 8.31 -10.09
C LEU A 63 7.39 6.92 -10.14
N ILE A 64 7.83 6.03 -9.24
CA ILE A 64 7.22 4.73 -9.00
C ILE A 64 6.51 4.76 -7.64
N ILE A 65 5.21 4.49 -7.64
CA ILE A 65 4.39 4.38 -6.43
C ILE A 65 4.12 2.92 -6.15
N ASP A 66 4.64 2.44 -5.01
CA ASP A 66 4.48 1.07 -4.56
C ASP A 66 3.43 0.95 -3.46
N LEU A 67 2.35 0.26 -3.82
CA LEU A 67 1.18 -0.02 -3.00
C LEU A 67 1.02 -1.54 -2.79
N SER A 68 2.11 -2.30 -2.95
CA SER A 68 2.08 -3.75 -2.98
C SER A 68 2.60 -4.37 -1.68
N LEU A 69 2.83 -5.69 -1.70
CA LEU A 69 3.34 -6.44 -0.56
C LEU A 69 4.80 -6.05 -0.29
N PRO A 70 5.26 -6.12 0.98
CA PRO A 70 6.61 -5.66 1.36
C PRO A 70 7.74 -6.45 0.68
N GLU A 71 7.43 -7.63 0.16
CA GLU A 71 8.36 -8.43 -0.64
C GLU A 71 8.78 -7.71 -1.93
N VAL A 72 7.91 -6.90 -2.53
CA VAL A 72 8.27 -6.13 -3.74
C VAL A 72 9.27 -5.03 -3.39
N ALA A 73 9.01 -4.23 -2.36
CA ALA A 73 9.95 -3.23 -1.88
C ALA A 73 11.30 -3.85 -1.48
N LYS A 74 11.28 -5.03 -0.83
CA LYS A 74 12.50 -5.78 -0.46
C LYS A 74 13.29 -6.22 -1.69
N ASN A 75 12.62 -6.74 -2.72
CA ASN A 75 13.27 -7.36 -3.88
C ASN A 75 13.64 -6.33 -4.97
N TYR A 76 12.88 -5.25 -5.11
CA TYR A 76 13.00 -4.28 -6.21
C TYR A 76 13.20 -2.83 -5.76
N GLY A 77 12.99 -2.47 -4.49
CA GLY A 77 13.05 -1.09 -4.01
C GLY A 77 14.35 -0.37 -4.36
N ALA A 78 15.48 -1.05 -4.17
CA ALA A 78 16.80 -0.53 -4.56
C ALA A 78 16.94 -0.34 -6.09
N LEU A 79 16.30 -1.20 -6.90
CA LEU A 79 16.29 -1.07 -8.35
C LEU A 79 15.39 0.09 -8.80
N PHE A 80 14.27 0.33 -8.14
CA PHE A 80 13.41 1.48 -8.43
C PHE A 80 14.13 2.80 -8.18
N LEU A 81 14.83 2.92 -7.05
CA LEU A 81 15.61 4.11 -6.68
C LEU A 81 16.76 4.44 -7.64
N GLN A 82 17.24 3.46 -8.42
CA GLN A 82 18.27 3.69 -9.44
C GLN A 82 17.71 4.35 -10.71
N GLU A 83 16.39 4.28 -10.92
CA GLU A 83 15.75 4.57 -12.22
C GLU A 83 14.72 5.70 -12.11
N ALA A 84 14.10 5.88 -10.95
CA ALA A 84 13.01 6.81 -10.72
C ALA A 84 13.00 7.28 -9.26
N ASP A 85 12.29 8.38 -8.99
CA ASP A 85 11.85 8.64 -7.62
C ASP A 85 10.95 7.47 -7.17
N TYR A 86 11.06 7.07 -5.91
CA TYR A 86 10.35 5.92 -5.37
C TYR A 86 9.55 6.31 -4.13
N MET A 87 8.24 6.09 -4.20
CA MET A 87 7.31 6.31 -3.09
C MET A 87 6.61 5.00 -2.73
N SER A 88 7.05 4.39 -1.63
CA SER A 88 6.37 3.21 -1.07
C SER A 88 5.35 3.65 -0.02
N LEU A 89 4.08 3.29 -0.20
CA LEU A 89 3.03 3.52 0.79
C LEU A 89 2.63 2.19 1.44
N LYS A 90 3.26 1.88 2.58
CA LYS A 90 2.81 0.79 3.45
C LYS A 90 2.76 1.25 4.90
N ILE A 91 1.59 1.17 5.52
CA ILE A 91 1.43 1.51 6.94
C ILE A 91 1.31 0.21 7.74
N ILE A 92 2.42 -0.23 8.34
CA ILE A 92 2.45 -1.33 9.30
C ILE A 92 2.64 -0.74 10.70
N ILE A 93 1.76 -1.10 11.63
CA ILE A 93 1.96 -0.80 13.05
C ILE A 93 2.63 -2.03 13.67
N LYS A 94 3.95 -1.97 13.82
CA LYS A 94 4.72 -3.01 14.52
C LYS A 94 5.26 -2.45 15.82
N LYS A 95 4.85 -3.00 16.96
CA LYS A 95 5.23 -2.53 18.30
C LYS A 95 5.31 -3.68 19.29
N GLN A 96 6.02 -3.45 20.40
CA GLN A 96 5.98 -4.37 21.54
C GLN A 96 4.57 -4.49 22.12
N PRO A 97 4.21 -5.66 22.69
CA PRO A 97 2.88 -5.89 23.27
C PRO A 97 2.47 -4.79 24.26
N SER A 98 3.41 -4.33 25.10
CA SER A 98 3.20 -3.28 26.10
C SER A 98 2.90 -1.89 25.50
N HIS A 99 3.33 -1.63 24.27
CA HIS A 99 3.15 -0.36 23.58
C HIS A 99 1.96 -0.36 22.59
N LEU A 100 1.23 -1.48 22.52
CA LEU A 100 0.03 -1.63 21.71
C LEU A 100 -1.23 -1.36 22.55
N SER A 101 -1.71 -0.12 22.51
CA SER A 101 -3.07 0.23 22.93
C SER A 101 -4.12 -0.34 21.96
N VAL A 102 -4.52 -1.60 22.19
CA VAL A 102 -5.57 -2.31 21.45
C VAL A 102 -6.70 -2.78 22.38
N THR A 103 -7.92 -2.93 21.88
CA THR A 103 -9.11 -3.33 22.65
C THR A 103 -9.76 -4.61 22.12
N GLY A 104 -10.77 -5.13 22.83
CA GLY A 104 -11.55 -6.29 22.41
C GLY A 104 -10.72 -7.55 22.19
N ASP A 105 -11.00 -8.29 21.12
CA ASP A 105 -10.29 -9.53 20.81
C ASP A 105 -8.83 -9.30 20.41
N LEU A 106 -8.49 -8.12 19.88
CA LEU A 106 -7.09 -7.77 19.62
C LEU A 106 -6.28 -7.68 20.92
N LYS A 107 -6.88 -7.19 22.00
CA LYS A 107 -6.22 -7.17 23.31
C LYS A 107 -5.93 -8.58 23.83
N LYS A 108 -6.93 -9.46 23.79
CA LYS A 108 -6.76 -10.87 24.22
C LYS A 108 -5.64 -11.54 23.44
N LYS A 109 -5.60 -11.29 22.13
CA LYS A 109 -4.58 -11.83 21.23
C LYS A 109 -3.20 -11.23 21.52
N ASN A 110 -3.11 -9.93 21.78
CA ASN A 110 -1.89 -9.21 22.14
C ASN A 110 -1.29 -9.69 23.47
N ASP A 111 -2.13 -9.91 24.49
CA ASP A 111 -1.70 -10.36 25.82
C ASP A 111 -1.06 -11.77 25.80
N GLN A 112 -1.31 -12.55 24.74
CA GLN A 112 -0.75 -13.89 24.54
C GLN A 112 0.61 -13.87 23.83
N VAL A 113 1.02 -12.73 23.26
CA VAL A 113 2.26 -12.61 22.50
C VAL A 113 3.46 -12.50 23.45
N LYS A 114 4.28 -13.55 23.49
CA LYS A 114 5.45 -13.62 24.40
C LYS A 114 6.79 -13.87 23.71
N LYS A 115 6.81 -14.60 22.59
CA LYS A 115 8.05 -15.09 21.98
C LYS A 115 8.22 -14.74 20.50
N GLU A 116 7.12 -14.74 19.74
CA GLU A 116 7.16 -14.55 18.30
C GLU A 116 6.24 -13.42 17.86
N ALA A 117 6.67 -12.69 16.82
CA ALA A 117 5.88 -11.63 16.25
C ALA A 117 4.56 -12.18 15.70
N THR A 118 3.44 -11.62 16.15
CA THR A 118 2.10 -12.09 15.84
C THR A 118 1.29 -11.00 15.15
N ILE A 119 0.69 -11.33 14.00
CA ILE A 119 -0.28 -10.44 13.35
C ILE A 119 -1.57 -10.42 14.18
N LEU A 120 -1.84 -9.29 14.81
CA LEU A 120 -3.07 -9.09 15.56
C LEU A 120 -4.24 -8.80 14.63
N PHE A 121 -4.01 -7.97 13.62
CA PHE A 121 -5.03 -7.48 12.70
C PHE A 121 -4.48 -7.31 11.29
N ASN A 122 -5.28 -7.68 10.30
CA ASN A 122 -5.08 -7.37 8.88
C ASN A 122 -6.48 -7.08 8.30
N GLY A 123 -6.70 -5.86 7.79
CA GLY A 123 -8.02 -5.42 7.31
C GLY A 123 -8.12 -3.92 7.09
N ASN A 124 -9.33 -3.40 6.87
CA ASN A 124 -9.55 -1.97 6.61
C ASN A 124 -9.52 -1.10 7.89
N VAL A 125 -9.26 0.19 7.71
CA VAL A 125 -9.16 1.17 8.81
C VAL A 125 -10.49 1.36 9.53
N ARG A 126 -11.65 1.27 8.86
CA ARG A 126 -12.97 1.38 9.52
C ARG A 126 -13.14 0.32 10.60
N SER A 127 -12.84 -0.93 10.30
CA SER A 127 -12.91 -2.04 11.24
C SER A 127 -11.84 -1.96 12.33
N LEU A 128 -10.68 -1.37 12.01
CA LEU A 128 -9.61 -1.19 12.97
C LEU A 128 -9.84 -0.03 13.94
N TYR A 129 -10.60 1.00 13.53
CA TYR A 129 -10.78 2.24 14.30
C TYR A 129 -11.29 2.03 15.73
N PRO A 130 -12.33 1.20 15.97
CA PRO A 130 -12.78 0.92 17.33
C PRO A 130 -11.74 0.16 18.17
N LEU A 131 -10.82 -0.56 17.51
CA LEU A 131 -9.93 -1.52 18.15
C LEU A 131 -8.53 -0.97 18.43
N ALA A 132 -8.06 0.04 17.68
CA ALA A 132 -6.71 0.60 17.80
C ALA A 132 -6.63 2.11 17.45
N PRO A 133 -7.50 2.98 18.01
CA PRO A 133 -7.69 4.36 17.54
C PRO A 133 -6.44 5.23 17.63
N LEU A 134 -5.55 4.97 18.59
CA LEU A 134 -4.32 5.74 18.79
C LEU A 134 -3.25 5.46 17.73
N HIS A 135 -3.25 4.28 17.12
CA HIS A 135 -2.17 3.86 16.21
C HIS A 135 -2.51 4.11 14.74
N ILE A 136 -3.78 4.34 14.42
CA ILE A 136 -4.25 4.48 13.04
C ILE A 136 -4.31 5.93 12.54
N ARG A 137 -3.89 6.92 13.34
CA ARG A 137 -3.95 8.35 12.96
C ARG A 137 -3.35 8.66 11.58
N PRO A 138 -2.18 8.12 11.19
CA PRO A 138 -1.65 8.33 9.84
C PRO A 138 -2.58 7.75 8.75
N MET A 139 -3.22 6.61 9.02
CA MET A 139 -4.14 5.95 8.09
C MET A 139 -5.47 6.71 7.97
N ILE A 140 -5.92 7.35 9.05
CA ILE A 140 -7.07 8.27 9.03
C ILE A 140 -6.73 9.49 8.17
N VAL A 141 -5.54 10.07 8.32
CA VAL A 141 -5.09 11.18 7.45
C VAL A 141 -5.08 10.74 5.99
N THR A 142 -4.59 9.54 5.67
CA THR A 142 -4.67 8.99 4.30
C THR A 142 -6.12 8.84 3.84
N ALA A 143 -7.01 8.29 4.68
CA ALA A 143 -8.43 8.10 4.36
C ALA A 143 -9.19 9.42 4.17
N LEU A 144 -8.79 10.49 4.86
CA LEU A 144 -9.39 11.82 4.79
C LEU A 144 -8.79 12.69 3.67
N ALA A 145 -7.46 12.69 3.52
CA ALA A 145 -6.75 13.49 2.54
C ALA A 145 -7.01 13.00 1.11
N ALA A 146 -7.10 11.70 0.91
CA ALA A 146 -7.66 11.12 -0.30
C ALA A 146 -9.18 10.97 -0.10
N HIS A 147 -9.89 12.08 -0.21
CA HIS A 147 -11.33 12.26 0.04
C HIS A 147 -12.27 11.23 -0.66
N THR A 148 -11.75 10.46 -1.61
CA THR A 148 -12.41 9.39 -2.37
C THR A 148 -12.06 7.96 -1.90
N LEU A 149 -10.98 7.76 -1.13
CA LEU A 149 -10.64 6.46 -0.56
C LEU A 149 -11.59 6.12 0.58
N GLY A 150 -11.73 7.02 1.57
CA GLY A 150 -12.45 6.72 2.79
C GLY A 150 -11.87 5.55 3.60
N PHE A 151 -12.47 5.29 4.75
CA PHE A 151 -11.94 4.36 5.76
C PHE A 151 -11.98 2.88 5.33
N ASP A 152 -12.85 2.52 4.37
CA ASP A 152 -13.04 1.15 3.90
C ASP A 152 -11.98 0.70 2.88
N ASN A 153 -11.24 1.65 2.31
CA ASN A 153 -10.28 1.42 1.24
C ASN A 153 -8.83 1.65 1.65
N VAL A 154 -8.59 2.04 2.90
CA VAL A 154 -7.25 2.07 3.50
C VAL A 154 -7.06 0.79 4.31
N GLU A 155 -6.01 0.04 4.01
CA GLU A 155 -5.69 -1.22 4.69
C GLU A 155 -4.57 -1.02 5.73
N ALA A 156 -4.66 -1.80 6.80
CA ALA A 156 -3.79 -1.71 7.95
C ALA A 156 -3.40 -3.11 8.44
N GLU A 157 -2.14 -3.24 8.84
CA GLU A 157 -1.63 -4.43 9.51
C GLU A 157 -1.04 -4.04 10.88
N ILE A 158 -1.51 -4.70 11.94
CA ILE A 158 -0.95 -4.56 13.29
C ILE A 158 -0.20 -5.83 13.64
N ILE A 159 1.07 -5.68 13.96
CA ILE A 159 1.98 -6.74 14.40
C ILE A 159 2.41 -6.44 15.82
N SER A 160 2.15 -7.38 16.72
CA SER A 160 2.74 -7.40 18.07
C SER A 160 4.04 -8.16 18.01
N ASP A 161 5.17 -7.50 18.26
CA ASP A 161 6.49 -8.12 18.24
C ASP A 161 7.14 -8.02 19.63
N PRO A 162 7.38 -9.13 20.34
CA PRO A 162 7.99 -9.12 21.66
C PRO A 162 9.50 -8.80 21.65
N LYS A 163 10.12 -8.63 20.47
CA LYS A 163 11.53 -8.25 20.31
C LYS A 163 11.78 -6.75 20.36
#